data_AF-A0A0Q0XHK2-F1
#
_entry.id   AF-A0A0Q0XHK2-F1
#
_cell.length_a   1.000
_cell.length_b   1.000
_cell.length_c   1.000
_cell.angle_alpha   90.00
_cell.angle_beta   90.00
_cell.angle_gamma   90.00
#
_symmetry.space_group_name_H-M   'P 1'
#
loop_
_entity.id
_entity.type
_entity.pdbx_description
1 polymer ?
#
loop_
_entity_poly.entity_id
_entity_poly.type
_entity_poly.pdbx_seq_one_letter_code
_entity_poly.pdbx_strand_id
1 'polypeptide(L)'
;MRQDGAPPPADPAPGPAAPRTRTVDVHRYGPDAVVLDVHLGQYREVFFVLTGDKSVTITMLDGSDPTHHEAQVFVFAKPWQWSLDAPDEEVLLRVWQSVGVQR
;
A
#
# COMPACT_ATOMS: atom_id res chain seq x y z
N MET A 1 -10.85 -1.69 -63.62
CA MET A 1 -11.42 -0.83 -62.56
C MET A 1 -11.11 -1.49 -61.22
N ARG A 2 -10.21 -0.90 -60.43
CA ARG A 2 -9.87 -1.34 -59.06
C ARG A 2 -10.84 -0.70 -58.07
N GLN A 3 -11.23 -1.43 -57.04
CA GLN A 3 -11.53 -0.84 -55.73
C GLN A 3 -10.84 -1.71 -54.67
N ASP A 4 -9.69 -1.22 -54.22
CA ASP A 4 -8.95 -1.73 -53.06
C ASP A 4 -9.71 -1.25 -51.80
N GLY A 5 -10.26 -2.19 -51.03
CA GLY A 5 -10.93 -1.90 -49.75
C GLY A 5 -9.90 -1.63 -48.65
N ALA A 6 -9.92 -0.44 -48.09
CA ALA A 6 -9.05 -0.07 -46.96
C ALA A 6 -9.48 -0.81 -45.67
N PRO A 7 -8.53 -1.26 -44.83
CA PRO A 7 -8.85 -1.87 -43.55
C PRO A 7 -9.42 -0.84 -42.56
N PRO A 8 -10.26 -1.27 -41.61
CA PRO A 8 -10.86 -0.37 -40.62
C PRO A 8 -9.79 0.28 -39.73
N PRO A 9 -10.04 1.50 -39.23
CA PRO A 9 -9.11 2.19 -38.34
C PRO A 9 -8.92 1.40 -37.05
N ALA A 10 -7.66 1.25 -36.62
CA ALA A 10 -7.32 0.63 -35.35
C ALA A 10 -7.88 1.43 -34.17
N ASP A 11 -8.37 0.73 -33.14
CA ASP A 11 -8.75 1.36 -31.88
C ASP A 11 -7.58 2.18 -31.32
N PRO A 12 -7.84 3.39 -30.78
CA PRO A 12 -6.79 4.17 -30.15
C PRO A 12 -6.22 3.39 -28.96
N ALA A 13 -4.90 3.29 -28.90
CA ALA A 13 -4.21 2.67 -27.77
C ALA A 13 -4.67 3.31 -26.45
N PRO A 14 -4.90 2.52 -25.38
CA PRO A 14 -5.29 3.07 -24.09
C PRO A 14 -4.26 4.12 -23.66
N GLY A 15 -4.75 5.33 -23.38
CA GLY A 15 -3.91 6.42 -22.89
C GLY A 15 -3.20 6.06 -21.59
N PRO A 16 -2.10 6.73 -21.25
CA PRO A 16 -1.37 6.44 -20.01
C PRO A 16 -2.32 6.53 -18.82
N ALA A 17 -2.35 5.47 -18.02
CA ALA A 17 -3.15 5.42 -16.80
C ALA A 17 -2.81 6.64 -15.93
N ALA A 18 -3.83 7.43 -15.56
CA ALA A 18 -3.63 8.57 -14.68
C ALA A 18 -2.89 8.12 -13.40
N PRO A 19 -1.87 8.87 -12.94
CA PRO A 19 -1.12 8.49 -11.76
C PRO A 19 -2.08 8.36 -10.58
N ARG A 20 -2.05 7.21 -9.91
CA ARG A 20 -2.86 6.99 -8.71
C ARG A 20 -2.34 7.94 -7.63
N THR A 21 -3.08 8.99 -7.32
CA THR A 21 -2.76 9.87 -6.18
C THR A 21 -2.79 9.04 -4.91
N ARG A 22 -1.63 8.93 -4.25
CA ARG A 22 -1.49 8.32 -2.93
C ARG A 22 -1.50 9.42 -1.88
N THR A 23 -2.35 9.29 -0.88
CA THR A 23 -2.26 10.08 0.35
C THR A 23 -2.09 9.14 1.54
N VAL A 24 -1.38 9.61 2.57
CA VAL A 24 -1.09 8.84 3.77
C VAL A 24 -1.34 9.76 4.96
N ASP A 25 -2.29 9.38 5.81
CA ASP A 25 -2.51 10.03 7.10
C ASP A 25 -1.79 9.22 8.19
N VAL A 26 -0.95 9.90 8.98
CA VAL A 26 -0.08 9.25 9.97
C VAL A 26 -0.43 9.74 11.37
N HIS A 27 -0.75 8.80 12.26
CA HIS A 27 -1.05 9.06 13.67
C HIS A 27 -0.04 8.34 14.57
N ARG A 28 0.79 9.10 15.28
CA ARG A 28 1.85 8.56 16.15
C ARG A 28 1.42 8.56 17.61
N TYR A 29 1.73 7.47 18.32
CA TYR A 29 1.41 7.26 19.73
C TYR A 29 2.70 6.98 20.51
N GLY A 30 3.49 8.03 20.73
CA GLY A 30 4.85 7.89 21.28
C GLY A 30 5.85 7.35 20.25
N PRO A 31 7.04 6.90 20.69
CA PRO A 31 8.09 6.43 19.79
C PRO A 31 7.84 5.03 19.21
N ASP A 32 6.97 4.25 19.84
CA ASP A 32 6.84 2.81 19.60
C ASP A 32 5.54 2.39 18.91
N ALA A 33 4.65 3.33 18.59
CA ALA A 33 3.39 3.01 17.93
C ALA A 33 2.97 4.07 16.89
N VAL A 34 2.50 3.59 15.74
CA VAL A 34 1.97 4.43 14.66
C VAL A 34 0.80 3.75 13.96
N VAL A 35 -0.17 4.55 13.51
CA VAL A 35 -1.22 4.14 12.58
C VAL A 35 -0.98 4.85 11.26
N LEU A 36 -0.96 4.07 10.17
CA LEU A 36 -0.88 4.57 8.80
C LEU A 36 -2.22 4.30 8.11
N ASP A 37 -2.89 5.35 7.68
CA ASP A 37 -4.11 5.27 6.88
C ASP A 37 -3.77 5.69 5.44
N VAL A 38 -3.77 4.72 4.54
CA VAL A 38 -3.24 4.86 3.19
C VAL A 38 -4.38 4.83 2.19
N HIS A 39 -4.51 5.90 1.41
CA HIS A 39 -5.50 6.02 0.34
C HIS A 39 -4.82 5.92 -1.03
N LEU A 40 -5.28 4.98 -1.85
CA LEU A 40 -4.82 4.71 -3.22
C LEU A 40 -6.01 4.77 -4.19
N GLY A 41 -6.39 5.97 -4.62
CA GLY A 41 -7.61 6.15 -5.40
C GLY A 41 -8.86 5.79 -4.58
N GLN A 42 -9.56 4.72 -4.95
CA GLN A 42 -10.75 4.21 -4.21
C GLN A 42 -10.41 3.16 -3.16
N TYR A 43 -9.15 2.73 -3.09
CA TYR A 43 -8.69 1.69 -2.20
C TYR A 43 -8.06 2.28 -0.94
N ARG A 44 -8.35 1.68 0.23
CA ARG A 44 -7.86 2.13 1.53
C ARG A 44 -7.21 0.98 2.28
N GLU A 45 -6.01 1.18 2.81
CA GLU A 45 -5.32 0.25 3.71
C GLU A 45 -5.08 0.95 5.05
N VAL A 46 -5.28 0.24 6.15
CA VAL A 46 -4.95 0.74 7.49
C VAL A 46 -3.96 -0.21 8.13
N PHE A 47 -2.83 0.34 8.58
CA PHE A 47 -1.79 -0.40 9.30
C PHE A 47 -1.65 0.12 10.73
N PHE A 48 -1.75 -0.78 11.70
CA PHE A 48 -1.40 -0.52 13.09
C PHE A 48 -0.03 -1.14 13.35
N VAL A 49 0.96 -0.32 13.68
CA VAL A 49 2.34 -0.75 13.85
C VAL A 49 2.76 -0.49 15.28
N LEU A 50 3.26 -1.53 15.94
CA LEU A 50 3.90 -1.44 17.25
C LEU A 50 5.31 -2.01 17.18
N THR A 51 6.27 -1.32 17.78
CA THR A 51 7.64 -1.79 17.92
C THR A 51 7.97 -2.05 19.37
N GLY A 52 8.46 -3.25 19.67
CA GLY A 52 9.16 -3.53 20.93
C GLY A 52 10.68 -3.45 20.75
N ASP A 53 11.40 -3.85 21.79
CA ASP A 53 12.87 -3.93 21.75
C ASP A 53 13.38 -4.95 20.74
N LYS A 54 12.64 -6.04 20.54
CA LYS A 54 13.08 -7.20 19.74
C LYS A 54 12.09 -7.65 18.67
N SER A 55 10.91 -7.05 18.62
CA SER A 55 9.85 -7.44 17.69
C SER A 55 9.15 -6.24 17.09
N VAL A 56 8.53 -6.48 15.95
CA VAL A 56 7.57 -5.56 15.33
C VAL A 56 6.27 -6.32 15.14
N THR A 57 5.17 -5.66 15.48
CA THR A 57 3.82 -6.14 15.23
C THR A 57 3.15 -5.21 14.25
N ILE A 58 2.61 -5.76 13.17
CA ILE A 58 1.83 -5.01 12.18
C ILE A 58 0.46 -5.68 12.10
N THR A 59 -0.60 -4.92 12.28
CA THR A 59 -1.96 -5.36 12.00
C THR A 59 -2.50 -4.58 10.82
N MET A 60 -3.13 -5.28 9.87
CA MET A 60 -3.85 -4.65 8.77
C MET A 60 -5.26 -5.22 8.64
N LEU A 61 -6.15 -4.43 8.05
CA LEU A 61 -7.45 -4.92 7.64
C LEU A 61 -7.38 -5.25 6.14
N ASP A 62 -7.54 -6.52 5.80
CA ASP A 62 -7.71 -6.96 4.42
C ASP A 62 -9.14 -6.68 3.97
N GLY A 63 -9.28 -5.67 3.11
CA GLY A 63 -10.54 -5.28 2.47
C GLY A 63 -10.64 -5.73 1.01
N SER A 64 -9.85 -6.72 0.59
CA SER A 64 -9.90 -7.25 -0.78
C SER A 64 -11.26 -7.89 -1.10
N ASP A 65 -11.93 -8.48 -0.11
CA ASP A 65 -13.35 -8.86 -0.16
C ASP A 65 -14.20 -7.78 0.54
N PRO A 66 -15.01 -6.99 -0.20
CA PRO A 66 -15.86 -5.96 0.40
C PRO A 66 -17.01 -6.51 1.25
N THR A 67 -17.25 -7.82 1.22
CA THR A 67 -18.30 -8.49 2.00
C THR A 67 -17.78 -9.09 3.30
N HIS A 68 -16.48 -9.38 3.39
CA HIS A 68 -15.84 -9.97 4.57
C HIS A 68 -14.48 -9.33 4.79
N HIS A 69 -14.43 -8.30 5.63
CA HIS A 69 -13.15 -7.72 6.04
C HIS A 69 -12.49 -8.62 7.08
N GLU A 70 -11.24 -8.98 6.86
CA GLU A 70 -10.48 -9.80 7.81
C GLU A 70 -9.27 -9.05 8.35
N ALA A 71 -9.04 -9.16 9.66
CA ALA A 71 -7.83 -8.62 10.27
C ALA A 71 -6.69 -9.62 10.10
N GLN A 72 -5.55 -9.13 9.60
CA GLN A 72 -4.30 -9.89 9.52
C GLN A 72 -3.28 -9.32 10.51
N VAL A 73 -2.58 -10.19 11.22
CA VAL A 73 -1.57 -9.81 12.22
C VAL A 73 -0.24 -10.47 11.88
N PHE A 74 0.78 -9.64 11.71
CA PHE A 74 2.15 -10.03 11.45
C PHE A 74 3.00 -9.74 12.68
N VAL A 75 3.77 -10.72 13.12
CA VAL A 75 4.74 -10.56 14.21
C VAL A 75 6.06 -11.15 13.77
N PHE A 76 7.11 -10.34 13.78
CA PHE A 76 8.45 -10.76 13.37
C PHE A 76 9.53 -10.11 14.23
N ALA A 77 10.73 -10.71 14.20
CA ALA A 77 11.90 -10.15 14.87
C ALA A 77 12.23 -8.77 14.28
N LYS A 78 12.50 -7.79 15.14
CA LYS A 78 12.75 -6.41 14.74
C LYS A 78 14.01 -6.35 13.85
N PRO A 79 13.90 -5.92 12.58
CA PRO A 79 15.05 -5.79 11.71
C PRO A 79 16.06 -4.79 12.28
N TRP A 80 17.33 -4.97 11.90
CA TRP A 80 18.37 -4.02 12.30
C TRP A 80 18.05 -2.61 11.80
N GLN A 81 18.23 -1.60 12.67
CA GLN A 81 17.90 -0.20 12.43
C GLN A 81 16.41 0.09 12.12
N TRP A 82 15.52 -0.85 12.40
CA TRP A 82 14.09 -0.59 12.30
C TRP A 82 13.64 0.44 13.34
N SER A 83 13.09 1.54 12.87
CA SER A 83 12.60 2.65 13.70
C SER A 83 11.33 3.25 13.10
N LEU A 84 10.43 3.69 13.97
CA LEU A 84 9.32 4.55 13.59
C LEU A 84 9.72 6.02 13.52
N ASP A 85 10.85 6.41 14.12
CA ASP A 85 11.45 7.74 14.01
C ASP A 85 12.15 7.89 12.65
N ALA A 86 11.36 7.93 11.59
CA ALA A 86 11.74 8.10 10.20
C ALA A 86 10.62 8.84 9.46
N PRO A 87 10.91 9.43 8.27
CA PRO A 87 9.88 10.05 7.45
C PRO A 87 8.72 9.11 7.14
N ASP A 88 7.51 9.64 7.08
CA ASP A 88 6.27 8.86 6.95
C ASP A 88 6.27 7.91 5.74
N GLU A 89 6.80 8.37 4.60
CA GLU A 89 6.94 7.53 3.41
C GLU A 89 7.91 6.36 3.62
N GLU A 90 8.98 6.57 4.38
CA GLU A 90 9.95 5.52 4.69
C GLU A 90 9.35 4.48 5.65
N VAL A 91 8.58 4.94 6.65
CA VAL A 91 7.84 4.06 7.56
C VAL A 91 6.82 3.22 6.77
N LEU A 92 6.08 3.83 5.84
CA LEU A 92 5.14 3.13 4.99
C LEU A 92 5.83 2.07 4.10
N LEU A 93 6.92 2.43 3.43
CA LEU A 93 7.68 1.50 2.58
C LEU A 93 8.16 0.28 3.37
N ARG A 94 8.72 0.52 4.56
CA ARG A 94 9.15 -0.51 5.50
C ARG A 94 7.99 -1.45 5.85
N VAL A 95 6.84 -0.90 6.23
CA VAL A 95 5.62 -1.66 6.58
C VAL A 95 5.19 -2.56 5.41
N TRP A 96 5.05 -2.02 4.20
CA TRP A 96 4.67 -2.80 3.03
C TRP A 96 5.65 -3.93 2.71
N GLN A 97 6.96 -3.66 2.78
CA GLN A 97 7.98 -4.69 2.58
C GLN A 97 7.86 -5.82 3.62
N SER A 98 7.49 -5.48 4.86
CA SER A 98 7.36 -6.46 5.95
C SER A 98 6.13 -7.35 5.83
N VAL A 99 5.02 -6.82 5.33
CA VAL A 99 3.79 -7.60 5.10
C VAL A 99 3.76 -8.28 3.73
N GLY A 100 4.85 -8.18 2.95
CA GLY A 100 4.96 -8.82 1.64
C GLY A 100 4.19 -8.12 0.51
N VAL A 101 3.79 -6.87 0.70
CA VAL A 101 3.13 -6.05 -0.32
C VAL A 101 4.20 -5.49 -1.27
N GLN A 102 4.24 -5.98 -2.50
CA GLN A 102 5.07 -5.42 -3.57
C GLN A 102 4.26 -4.36 -4.34
N ARG A 103 4.69 -3.10 -4.30
CA ARG A 103 4.08 -1.99 -5.05
C ARG A 103 5.15 -1.07 -5.63
#